data_AF-A0A518AT17-F1
#
_entry.id   AF-A0A518AT17-F1
#
_cell.length_a   1.000
_cell.length_b   1.000
_cell.length_c   1.000
_cell.angle_alpha   90.00
_cell.angle_beta   90.00
_cell.angle_gamma   90.00
#
_symmetry.space_group_name_H-M   'P 1'
#
loop_
_entity.id
_entity.type
_entity.pdbx_description
1 polymer ?
#
loop_
_entity_poly.entity_id
_entity_poly.type
_entity_poly.pdbx_seq_one_letter_code
_entity_poly.pdbx_strand_id
1 'polypeptide(L)' 'MQIHIDDSFNLSSQATAAGFASVNHYIQHLLDRDRERLAIQEGLDDVKHGRTQDLEDFDRDFREKNSIPQAD' A
#
# COMPACT_ATOMS: atom_id res chain seq x y z
N MET A 1 12.06 4.15 -2.65
CA MET A 1 13.05 3.13 -2.25
C MET A 1 12.66 1.88 -3.02
N GLN A 2 13.46 1.49 -4.02
CA GLN A 2 13.21 0.31 -4.84
C GLN A 2 13.59 -0.93 -4.02
N ILE A 3 12.79 -2.00 -4.05
CA ILE A 3 13.22 -3.28 -3.45
C ILE A 3 14.40 -3.78 -4.31
N HIS A 4 15.61 -3.59 -3.83
CA HIS A 4 16.82 -4.16 -4.41
C HIS A 4 17.05 -5.51 -3.74
N ILE A 5 16.88 -6.59 -4.48
CA ILE A 5 17.25 -7.93 -4.03
C ILE A 5 18.62 -8.18 -4.61
N ASP A 6 19.66 -7.97 -3.82
CA ASP A 6 21.03 -8.29 -4.24
C ASP A 6 21.15 -9.80 -4.51
N ASP A 7 21.77 -10.19 -5.63
CA ASP A 7 21.91 -11.59 -6.05
C ASP A 7 22.69 -12.47 -5.05
N SER A 8 23.41 -11.85 -4.10
CA SER A 8 24.11 -12.51 -3.00
C SER A 8 23.20 -12.90 -1.82
N PHE A 9 21.94 -12.48 -1.82
CA PHE A 9 21.01 -12.66 -0.72
C PHE A 9 20.08 -13.88 -0.92
N ASN A 10 20.12 -14.80 0.03
CA ASN A 10 19.22 -15.93 0.06
C ASN A 10 17.82 -15.51 0.53
N LEU A 11 16.92 -15.20 -0.42
CA LEU A 11 15.50 -14.93 -0.18
C LEU A 11 14.81 -15.97 0.71
N SER A 12 15.24 -17.24 0.63
CA SER A 12 14.68 -18.32 1.44
C SER A 12 15.03 -18.19 2.92
N SER A 13 16.26 -17.75 3.24
CA SER A 13 16.66 -17.54 4.63
C SER A 13 15.92 -16.34 5.24
N GLN A 14 15.72 -15.26 4.47
CA GLN A 14 14.94 -14.12 4.93
C GLN A 14 13.46 -14.46 5.12
N ALA A 15 12.85 -15.17 4.18
CA ALA A 15 11.47 -15.62 4.31
C ALA A 15 11.29 -16.45 5.59
N THR A 16 12.21 -17.39 5.85
CA THR A 16 12.20 -18.20 7.08
C THR A 16 12.41 -17.36 8.33
N ALA A 17 13.39 -16.46 8.34
CA ALA A 17 13.69 -15.59 9.48
C ALA A 17 12.54 -14.61 9.79
N ALA A 18 11.83 -14.16 8.77
CA ALA A 18 10.63 -13.33 8.89
C ALA A 18 9.36 -14.13 9.22
N GLY A 19 9.45 -15.46 9.36
CA GLY A 19 8.34 -16.32 9.77
C GLY A 19 7.39 -16.73 8.65
N PHE A 20 7.76 -16.54 7.38
CA PHE A 20 6.93 -16.92 6.24
C PHE A 20 7.13 -18.39 5.87
N ALA A 21 6.01 -19.09 5.64
CA ALA A 21 6.00 -20.50 5.24
C ALA A 21 6.59 -20.75 3.83
N SER A 22 6.68 -19.72 2.99
CA SER A 22 7.30 -19.82 1.67
C SER A 22 7.88 -18.49 1.21
N VAL A 23 8.88 -18.56 0.32
CA VAL A 23 9.45 -17.38 -0.35
C VAL A 23 8.39 -16.63 -1.14
N ASN A 24 7.47 -17.33 -1.80
CA ASN A 24 6.42 -16.67 -2.57
C ASN A 24 5.51 -15.81 -1.67
N HIS A 25 5.14 -16.33 -0.49
CA HIS A 25 4.34 -15.55 0.47
C HIS A 25 5.13 -14.34 1.00
N TYR A 26 6.43 -14.50 1.24
CA TYR A 26 7.30 -13.40 1.63
C TYR A 26 7.40 -12.32 0.55
N ILE A 27 7.54 -12.71 -0.72
CA ILE A 27 7.57 -11.78 -1.85
C ILE A 27 6.24 -11.01 -1.96
N GLN A 28 5.09 -11.69 -1.88
CA GLN A 28 3.79 -11.02 -1.92
C GLN A 28 3.66 -10.01 -0.78
N HIS A 29 4.05 -10.38 0.44
CA HIS A 29 4.05 -9.46 1.56
C HIS A 29 4.94 -8.22 1.32
N LEU A 30 6.14 -8.40 0.74
CA LEU A 30 7.03 -7.28 0.41
C LEU A 30 6.42 -6.36 -0.65
N LEU A 31 5.74 -6.92 -1.65
CA LEU A 31 5.04 -6.16 -2.69
C LEU A 31 3.86 -5.37 -2.12
N ASP A 32 3.04 -6.00 -1.28
CA ASP A 32 1.91 -5.34 -0.61
C ASP A 32 2.40 -4.19 0.25
N ARG A 33 3.48 -4.42 1.03
CA ARG A 33 4.11 -3.37 1.85
C ARG A 33 4.62 -2.20 1.03
N ASP A 34 5.24 -2.45 -0.13
CA ASP A 34 5.71 -1.36 -0.98
C ASP A 34 4.55 -0.59 -1.63
N ARG A 35 3.47 -1.30 -2.00
CA ARG A 35 2.25 -0.67 -2.51
C ARG A 35 1.62 0.25 -1.46
N GLU A 36 1.50 -0.19 -0.21
CA GLU A 36 1.03 0.65 0.89
C GLU A 36 1.92 1.88 1.09
N ARG A 37 3.24 1.67 1.09
CA ARG A 37 4.21 2.77 1.22
C ARG A 37 4.04 3.81 0.11
N LEU A 38 3.84 3.38 -1.13
CA LEU A 38 3.62 4.28 -2.27
C LEU A 38 2.31 5.06 -2.13
N ALA A 39 1.22 4.41 -1.73
CA ALA A 39 -0.06 5.07 -1.49
C ALA A 39 0.02 6.14 -0.39
N ILE A 40 0.73 5.85 0.70
CA ILE A 40 0.98 6.82 1.77
C ILE A 40 1.81 8.00 1.25
N GLN A 41 2.86 7.72 0.47
CA GLN A 41 3.71 8.77 -0.10
C GLN A 41 2.92 9.69 -1.03
N GLU A 42 2.07 9.13 -1.88
CA GLU A 42 1.16 9.87 -2.76
C GLU A 42 0.26 10.80 -1.96
N GLY A 43 -0.42 10.28 -0.93
CA GLY A 43 -1.27 11.12 -0.06
C GLY A 43 -0.52 12.22 0.67
N LEU A 44 0.71 11.95 1.15
CA LEU A 44 1.55 12.98 1.77
C LEU A 44 1.96 14.06 0.77
N ASP A 45 2.25 13.68 -0.47
CA ASP A 45 2.62 14.63 -1.51
C ASP A 45 1.41 15.45 -1.96
N ASP A 46 0.22 14.87 -2.03
CA ASP A 46 -1.03 15.61 -2.30
C ASP A 46 -1.28 16.69 -1.24
N VAL A 47 -1.13 16.35 0.05
CA VAL A 47 -1.25 17.31 1.15
C VAL A 47 -0.21 18.43 1.03
N LYS A 48 1.06 18.12 0.74
CA LYS A 48 2.12 19.14 0.55
C LYS A 48 1.83 20.11 -0.59
N HIS A 49 1.14 19.65 -1.63
CA HIS A 49 0.79 20.48 -2.78
C HIS A 49 -0.60 21.14 -2.65
N GLY A 50 -1.26 21.00 -1.49
CA GLY A 50 -2.60 21.55 -1.27
C GLY A 50 -3.69 20.87 -2.11
N ARG A 51 -3.43 19.67 -2.63
CA ARG A 51 -4.42 18.83 -3.33
C ARG A 51 -5.27 18.09 -2.31
N THR A 52 -6.03 18.85 -1.54
CA THR A 52 -7.00 18.34 -0.56
C THR A 52 -8.40 18.51 -1.10
N GLN A 53 -9.29 17.60 -0.75
CA GLN A 53 -10.72 17.69 -1.03
C GLN A 53 -11.49 17.82 0.28
N ASP A 54 -12.69 18.39 0.21
CA ASP A 54 -13.60 18.39 1.35
C ASP A 54 -14.01 16.95 1.70
N LEU A 55 -14.20 16.68 2.98
CA LEU A 55 -14.57 15.36 3.48
C LEU A 55 -15.97 14.96 2.99
N GLU A 56 -16.90 15.89 2.88
CA GLU A 56 -18.27 15.61 2.41
C GLU A 56 -18.28 15.21 0.93
N ASP A 57 -17.48 15.90 0.11
CA ASP A 57 -17.32 15.57 -1.31
C ASP A 57 -16.64 14.20 -1.48
N PHE A 58 -15.62 13.92 -0.67
CA PHE A 58 -14.97 12.61 -0.65
C PHE A 58 -15.96 11.49 -0.29
N ASP A 59 -16.73 11.64 0.78
CA ASP A 59 -17.67 10.61 1.25
C ASP A 59 -18.73 10.32 0.19
N ARG A 60 -19.28 11.37 -0.44
CA ARG A 60 -20.23 11.23 -1.55
C ARG A 60 -19.63 10.42 -2.71
N ASP A 61 -18.46 10.82 -3.20
CA ASP A 61 -17.78 10.17 -4.32
C ASP A 61 -17.38 8.73 -4.00
N PHE A 62 -16.92 8.48 -2.76
CA PHE A 62 -16.52 7.15 -2.30
C PHE A 62 -17.72 6.20 -2.25
N ARG A 63 -18.85 6.68 -1.71
CA ARG A 63 -20.08 5.89 -1.64
C ARG A 63 -20.63 5.56 -3.02
N GLU A 64 -20.64 6.52 -3.93
CA GLU A 64 -21.10 6.32 -5.32
C GLU A 64 -20.24 5.26 -6.02
N LYS A 65 -18.91 5.36 -5.94
CA LYS A 65 -17.97 4.41 -6.56
C LYS A 65 -18.08 2.98 -6.00
N ASN A 66 -18.42 2.84 -4.73
CA ASN A 66 -18.47 1.55 -4.03
C ASN A 66 -19.89 1.02 -3.82
N SER A 67 -20.91 1.64 -4.44
CA SER A 67 -22.32 1.26 -4.28
C SER A 67 -22.80 1.21 -2.82
N ILE A 68 -22.30 2.13 -1.99
CA ILE A 68 -22.68 2.25 -0.58
C ILE A 68 -23.85 3.24 -0.48
N PRO A 69 -24.95 2.92 0.22
CA PRO A 69 -26.06 3.86 0.42
C PRO A 69 -25.60 5.16 1.08
N GLN A 70 -26.21 6.29 0.72
CA GLN A 70 -25.99 7.54 1.44
C GLN A 70 -26.50 7.40 2.89
N ALA A 71 -25.80 8.00 3.83
CA ALA A 71 -26.30 8.09 5.20
C ALA A 71 -27.41 9.16 5.24
N ASP A 72 -28.54 8.85 5.89
CA ASP A 72 -29.66 9.78 6.11
C ASP A 72 -29.27 10.98 6.99
#